data_AF-A0A2S9FFL3-F1
#
_entry.id   AF-A0A2S9FFL3-F1
#
_cell.length_a   1.000
_cell.length_b   1.000
_cell.length_c   1.000
_cell.angle_alpha   90.00
_cell.angle_beta   90.00
_cell.angle_gamma   90.00
#
_symmetry.space_group_name_H-M   'P 1'
#
loop_
_entity.id
_entity.type
_entity.pdbx_description
1 polymer ?
#
loop_
_entity_poly.entity_id
_entity_poly.type
_entity_poly.pdbx_seq_one_letter_code
_entity_poly.pdbx_strand_id
1 'polypeptide(L)'
;MTISALPCERKGPGVRVSGEILHTYDLTVIAQDVDSVVASAGGWLCDRMRAGWQVTARVPAAHDAQALRILGVRAEPVESVLDTLRGLSSVAIAVDARILR
;
A
#
# COMPACT_ATOMS: atom_id res chain seq x y z
N MET A 1 -15.24 15.68 58.42
CA MET A 1 -14.51 15.71 57.13
C MET A 1 -14.55 14.30 56.56
N THR A 2 -15.45 14.05 55.60
CA THR A 2 -15.61 12.73 54.98
C THR A 2 -15.73 12.95 53.48
N ILE A 3 -14.71 12.53 52.73
CA ILE A 3 -14.67 12.64 51.27
C ILE A 3 -15.44 11.43 50.71
N SER A 4 -16.61 11.68 50.14
CA SER A 4 -17.38 10.71 49.37
C SER A 4 -16.80 10.65 47.95
N ALA A 5 -16.20 9.51 47.59
CA ALA A 5 -15.75 9.26 46.22
C ALA A 5 -16.97 8.93 45.35
N LEU A 6 -17.29 9.81 44.41
CA LEU A 6 -18.27 9.53 43.36
C LEU A 6 -17.66 8.54 42.35
N PRO A 7 -18.46 7.59 41.80
CA PRO A 7 -17.98 6.62 40.84
C PRO A 7 -17.56 7.33 39.53
N CYS A 8 -16.31 7.11 39.13
CA CYS A 8 -15.79 7.52 37.83
C CYS A 8 -16.52 6.73 36.73
N GLU A 9 -17.39 7.41 36.00
CA GLU A 9 -18.07 6.86 34.84
C GLU A 9 -17.04 6.57 33.76
N ARG A 10 -16.73 5.28 33.54
CA ARG A 10 -15.84 4.84 32.46
C ARG A 10 -16.58 5.03 31.14
N LYS A 11 -16.38 6.19 30.52
CA LYS A 11 -16.78 6.46 29.13
C LYS A 11 -16.16 5.37 28.25
N GLY A 12 -17.00 4.48 27.72
CA GLY A 12 -16.54 3.35 26.90
C GLY A 12 -15.74 3.81 25.68
N PRO A 13 -14.89 2.94 25.10
CA PRO A 13 -14.15 3.27 23.89
C PRO A 13 -15.15 3.41 22.74
N GLY A 14 -15.56 4.66 22.48
CA GLY A 14 -16.31 5.03 21.30
C GLY A 14 -15.40 5.00 20.09
N VAL A 15 -15.13 3.81 19.55
CA VAL A 15 -14.73 3.67 18.14
C VAL A 15 -15.98 3.24 17.39
N ARG A 16 -16.70 4.23 16.86
CA ARG A 16 -17.58 3.98 15.73
C ARG A 16 -16.66 3.91 14.52
N VAL A 17 -16.29 2.71 14.08
CA VAL A 17 -15.83 2.52 12.70
C VAL A 17 -17.07 2.75 11.84
N SER A 18 -17.36 4.02 11.58
CA SER A 18 -18.28 4.41 10.53
C SER A 18 -17.70 3.80 9.26
N GLY A 19 -18.47 2.97 8.57
CA GLY A 19 -18.11 2.39 7.27
C GLY A 19 -18.08 3.43 6.14
N GLU A 20 -17.47 4.58 6.39
CA GLU A 20 -16.91 5.42 5.34
C GLU A 20 -15.57 4.81 4.98
N ILE A 21 -15.40 4.53 3.69
CA ILE A 21 -14.17 4.05 3.08
C ILE A 21 -13.04 4.93 3.64
N LEU A 22 -12.24 4.42 4.59
CA LEU A 22 -10.96 5.05 4.91
C LEU A 22 -10.28 5.17 3.56
N HIS A 23 -10.09 6.40 3.07
CA HIS A 23 -9.49 6.69 1.78
C HIS A 23 -8.16 5.94 1.73
N THR A 24 -8.21 4.74 1.17
CA THR A 24 -7.04 3.90 1.11
C THR A 24 -6.32 4.40 -0.11
N TYR A 25 -5.22 5.10 0.13
CA TYR A 25 -4.41 5.63 -0.94
C TYR A 25 -3.73 4.46 -1.64
N ASP A 26 -4.31 4.08 -2.78
CA ASP A 26 -3.82 2.97 -3.58
C ASP A 26 -2.78 3.48 -4.60
N LEU A 27 -1.64 2.81 -4.62
CA LEU A 27 -0.54 3.03 -5.56
C LEU A 27 -0.28 1.77 -6.36
N THR A 28 -0.32 1.89 -7.69
CA THR A 28 0.15 0.83 -8.58
C THR A 28 1.56 1.14 -9.09
N VAL A 29 2.48 0.20 -8.97
CA VAL A 29 3.84 0.27 -9.51
C VAL A 29 3.95 -0.69 -10.69
N ILE A 30 4.39 -0.23 -11.85
CA ILE A 30 4.60 -1.08 -13.03
C ILE A 30 6.10 -1.15 -13.29
N ALA A 31 6.66 -2.35 -13.38
CA ALA A 31 8.09 -2.54 -13.58
C ALA A 31 8.42 -3.78 -14.41
N GLN A 32 9.62 -3.78 -15.01
CA GLN A 32 10.09 -4.92 -15.82
C GLN A 32 10.61 -6.08 -14.98
N ASP A 33 11.12 -5.81 -13.78
CA ASP A 33 11.63 -6.82 -12.85
C ASP A 33 11.59 -6.29 -11.41
N VAL A 34 11.76 -7.18 -10.43
CA VAL A 34 11.73 -6.83 -9.01
C VAL A 34 12.99 -6.10 -8.56
N ASP A 35 14.15 -6.48 -9.10
CA ASP A 35 15.45 -5.97 -8.66
C ASP A 35 15.61 -4.48 -8.91
N SER A 36 15.21 -4.01 -10.09
CA SER A 36 15.19 -2.60 -10.47
C SER A 36 14.30 -1.75 -9.58
N VAL A 37 13.12 -2.26 -9.20
CA VAL A 37 12.18 -1.57 -8.32
C VAL A 37 12.80 -1.41 -6.94
N VAL A 38 13.37 -2.49 -6.41
CA VAL A 38 13.99 -2.46 -5.08
C VAL A 38 15.21 -1.55 -5.07
N ALA A 39 16.06 -1.65 -6.10
CA ALA A 39 17.29 -0.85 -6.22
C ALA A 39 16.99 0.66 -6.38
N SER A 40 15.96 1.03 -7.13
CA SER A 40 15.64 2.43 -7.43
C SER A 40 14.65 3.06 -6.45
N ALA A 41 13.70 2.28 -5.94
CA ALA A 41 12.54 2.79 -5.20
C ALA A 41 12.24 2.03 -3.90
N GLY A 42 13.08 1.08 -3.47
CA GLY A 42 12.82 0.26 -2.27
C GLY A 42 12.59 1.08 -0.99
N GLY A 43 13.39 2.13 -0.77
CA GLY A 43 13.22 3.05 0.36
C GLY A 43 11.89 3.82 0.27
N TRP A 44 11.54 4.31 -0.92
CA TRP A 44 10.29 5.02 -1.13
C TRP A 44 9.06 4.12 -0.95
N LEU A 45 9.12 2.85 -1.39
CA LEU A 45 8.05 1.88 -1.17
C LEU A 45 7.87 1.57 0.32
N CYS A 46 8.96 1.44 1.07
CA CYS A 46 8.91 1.36 2.53
C CYS A 46 8.15 2.54 3.13
N ASP A 47 8.45 3.76 2.69
CA ASP A 47 7.79 4.97 3.21
C ASP A 47 6.29 4.98 2.89
N ARG A 48 5.89 4.55 1.69
CA ARG A 48 4.47 4.43 1.31
C ARG A 48 3.74 3.40 2.16
N MET A 49 4.34 2.23 2.37
CA MET A 49 3.77 1.21 3.24
C MET A 49 3.65 1.71 4.69
N ARG A 50 4.66 2.41 5.20
CA ARG A 50 4.63 3.02 6.55
C ARG A 50 3.59 4.14 6.69
N ALA A 51 3.32 4.87 5.61
CA ALA A 51 2.26 5.87 5.55
C ALA A 51 0.85 5.26 5.43
N GLY A 52 0.72 3.93 5.43
CA GLY A 52 -0.56 3.23 5.34
C GLY A 52 -1.15 3.14 3.93
N TRP A 53 -0.35 3.36 2.89
CA TRP A 53 -0.80 3.21 1.51
C TRP A 53 -0.88 1.73 1.15
N GLN A 54 -1.86 1.35 0.33
CA GLN A 54 -1.85 0.05 -0.31
C GLN A 54 -1.02 0.14 -1.59
N VAL A 55 0.00 -0.70 -1.69
CA VAL A 55 0.88 -0.70 -2.85
C VAL A 55 0.79 -2.05 -3.56
N THR A 56 0.50 -1.98 -4.86
CA THR A 56 0.48 -3.15 -5.76
C THR A 56 1.53 -2.98 -6.84
N ALA A 57 2.54 -3.84 -6.85
CA ALA A 57 3.54 -3.93 -7.89
C ALA A 57 3.14 -4.97 -8.95
N ARG A 58 3.17 -4.53 -10.21
CA ARG A 58 2.87 -5.29 -11.41
C ARG A 58 4.19 -5.60 -12.11
N VAL A 59 4.66 -6.84 -11.98
CA VAL A 59 5.93 -7.33 -12.51
C VAL A 59 5.70 -8.62 -13.31
N PRO A 60 6.55 -8.99 -14.29
CA PRO A 60 6.37 -10.23 -15.04
C PRO A 60 6.46 -11.45 -14.11
N ALA A 61 5.61 -12.46 -14.35
CA ALA A 61 5.43 -13.62 -13.46
C ALA A 61 6.69 -14.46 -13.20
N ALA A 62 7.71 -14.36 -14.06
CA ALA A 62 8.96 -15.10 -13.92
C ALA A 62 9.90 -14.55 -12.82
N HIS A 63 9.58 -13.42 -12.19
CA HIS A 63 10.45 -12.77 -11.21
C HIS A 63 10.13 -13.17 -9.77
N ASP A 64 11.16 -13.34 -8.94
CA ASP A 64 11.00 -13.59 -7.51
C ASP A 64 10.48 -12.33 -6.79
N ALA A 65 9.22 -12.38 -6.38
CA ALA A 65 8.54 -11.32 -5.65
C ALA A 65 8.84 -11.28 -4.14
N GLN A 66 9.77 -12.10 -3.63
CA GLN A 66 10.08 -12.17 -2.20
C GLN A 66 10.47 -10.82 -1.60
N ALA A 67 11.30 -10.04 -2.28
CA ALA A 67 11.69 -8.72 -1.80
C ALA A 67 10.48 -7.79 -1.62
N LEU A 68 9.53 -7.79 -2.57
CA LEU A 68 8.30 -7.00 -2.48
C LEU A 68 7.41 -7.45 -1.31
N ARG A 69 7.31 -8.77 -1.08
CA ARG A 69 6.58 -9.32 0.07
C ARG A 69 7.18 -8.89 1.41
N ILE A 70 8.51 -8.84 1.52
CA ILE A 70 9.20 -8.34 2.72
C ILE A 70 8.86 -6.87 2.97
N LEU A 71 8.74 -6.07 1.91
CA LEU A 71 8.32 -4.66 2.00
C LEU A 71 6.82 -4.50 2.33
N GLY A 72 6.03 -5.58 2.28
CA GLY A 72 4.57 -5.53 2.44
C GLY A 72 3.82 -5.11 1.16
N VAL A 73 4.52 -5.00 0.04
CA VAL A 73 3.95 -4.67 -1.27
C VAL A 73 3.29 -5.90 -1.87
N ARG A 74 2.06 -5.76 -2.38
CA ARG A 74 1.39 -6.84 -3.13
C ARG A 74 2.07 -6.96 -4.49
N ALA A 75 2.52 -8.17 -4.84
CA ALA A 75 3.07 -8.45 -6.16
C ALA A 75 2.03 -9.22 -6.97
N GLU A 76 1.68 -8.68 -8.13
CA GLU A 76 0.76 -9.32 -9.06
C GLU A 76 1.41 -9.37 -10.46
N PRO A 77 1.17 -10.43 -11.25
CA PRO A 77 1.73 -10.53 -12.58
C PRO A 77 1.19 -9.42 -13.49
N VAL A 78 2.03 -8.94 -14.40
CA VAL A 78 1.61 -8.06 -15.50
C VAL A 78 1.46 -8.89 -16.78
N GLU A 79 0.22 -9.09 -17.22
CA GLU A 79 -0.11 -9.75 -18.50
C GLU A 79 -0.06 -8.72 -19.65
N SER A 80 -0.65 -7.54 -19.41
CA SER A 80 -0.70 -6.41 -20.34
C SER A 80 -0.68 -5.11 -19.53
N VAL A 81 0.32 -4.26 -19.78
CA VAL A 81 0.47 -2.97 -19.09
C VAL A 81 -0.74 -2.06 -19.37
N LEU A 82 -1.22 -2.03 -20.60
CA LEU A 82 -2.31 -1.15 -21.00
C LEU A 82 -3.65 -1.57 -20.38
N ASP A 83 -3.92 -2.87 -20.32
CA ASP A 83 -5.15 -3.38 -19.70
C ASP A 83 -5.09 -3.26 -18.18
N THR A 84 -3.90 -3.42 -17.60
CA THR A 84 -3.65 -3.10 -16.19
C THR A 84 -4.04 -1.66 -15.92
N LEU A 85 -3.47 -0.69 -16.65
CA LEU A 85 -3.74 0.75 -16.51
C LEU A 85 -5.22 1.10 -16.66
N ARG A 86 -5.91 0.48 -17.62
CA ARG A 86 -7.34 0.71 -17.88
C ARG A 86 -8.25 0.20 -16.76
N GLY A 87 -7.80 -0.81 -16.01
CA GLY A 87 -8.54 -1.39 -14.88
C GLY A 87 -8.20 -0.76 -13.52
N LEU A 88 -7.26 0.18 -13.45
CA LEU A 88 -6.85 0.75 -12.17
C LEU A 88 -7.90 1.75 -11.66
N SER A 89 -8.33 1.54 -10.42
CA SER A 89 -8.94 2.57 -9.57
C SER A 89 -7.91 3.27 -8.66
N SER A 90 -6.61 3.06 -8.91
CA SER A 90 -5.54 3.61 -8.07
C SER A 90 -5.46 5.12 -8.17
N VAL A 91 -5.19 5.78 -7.04
CA VAL A 91 -5.02 7.23 -6.95
C VAL A 91 -3.66 7.66 -7.48
N ALA A 92 -2.67 6.77 -7.48
CA ALA A 92 -1.34 7.03 -7.98
C ALA A 92 -0.78 5.85 -8.79
N ILE A 93 0.09 6.18 -9.77
CA ILE A 93 0.80 5.21 -10.59
C ILE A 93 2.28 5.60 -10.62
N ALA A 94 3.16 4.63 -10.38
CA ALA A 94 4.60 4.74 -10.60
C ALA A 94 5.02 3.75 -11.68
N VAL A 95 5.96 4.14 -12.54
CA VAL A 95 6.43 3.31 -13.66
C VAL A 95 7.94 3.29 -13.64
N ASP A 96 8.53 2.11 -13.76
CA ASP A 96 9.95 1.95 -14.02
C ASP A 96 10.32 2.70 -15.30
N ALA A 97 11.30 3.59 -15.21
CA ALA A 97 11.75 4.40 -16.35
C ALA A 97 12.17 3.57 -17.57
N ARG A 98 12.55 2.29 -17.38
CA ARG A 98 12.91 1.38 -18.47
C ARG A 98 11.71 0.95 -19.33
N ILE A 99 10.47 1.04 -18.80
CA ILE A 99 9.24 0.76 -19.56
C ILE A 99 8.96 1.85 -20.60
N LEU A 100 9.46 3.07 -20.39
CA LEU A 100 9.20 4.24 -21.23
C LEU A 100 10.28 4.50 -22.28
N ARG A 101 11.21 3.56 -22.47
CA ARG A 101 12.29 3.62 -23.46
C ARG A 101 11.94 2.78 -24.67
#